data_AF-G0NEN8-F1
#
_entry.id   AF-G0NEN8-F1
#
_cell.length_a   1.000
_cell.length_b   1.000
_cell.length_c   1.000
_cell.angle_alpha   90.00
_cell.angle_beta   90.00
_cell.angle_gamma   90.00
#
_symmetry.space_group_name_H-M   'P 1'
#
loop_
_entity.id
_entity.type
_entity.pdbx_description
1 polymer ?
#
loop_
_entity_poly.entity_id
_entity_poly.type
_entity_poly.pdbx_seq_one_letter_code
_entity_poly.pdbx_strand_id
1 'polypeptide(L)'
;MTAELNWSGLPDLFKTDVIKYLDFSNRCSLRECSSSDRALIDNCPITLEYIRIKKNDQTNGNIEFVVSQPPKIFKKLTKDSESVVKDLLRIVGHPKTKLGEILTDIPYSNKFNANFFVILSEELKKLKPSFKIKTDHFFWCCHVENESYMLDFIERLDPSCLRRLYLDTCPTKETMRKLIETEQWKHLTEFSVAVYQNFFTALTVPIEELLHFEDLQICEKKMRSEEVLAVVKSFRKTARPLNSFFKLGSNDPMGEEEVLSLLGPSSYFHEYENSRVYSIENTEDVLLVSVTDWFVNGVVRRKDQLLEDVVPRFSNWSEHIKRLGEGMPW
;
A
#
# COMPACT_ATOMS: atom_id res chain seq x y z
N MET A 1 4.12 -20.87 55.25
CA MET A 1 3.23 -20.23 54.27
C MET A 1 4.00 -20.08 52.98
N THR A 2 3.74 -20.95 52.00
CA THR A 2 4.26 -20.78 50.64
C THR A 2 3.42 -19.68 50.00
N ALA A 3 4.01 -18.52 49.75
CA ALA A 3 3.35 -17.50 48.96
C ALA A 3 3.02 -18.10 47.59
N GLU A 4 1.73 -18.22 47.26
CA GLU A 4 1.33 -18.65 45.93
C GLU A 4 1.82 -17.59 44.92
N LEU A 5 2.71 -18.02 44.03
CA LEU A 5 3.11 -17.25 42.86
C LEU A 5 1.90 -17.11 41.94
N ASN A 6 1.17 -16.01 42.09
CA ASN A 6 0.05 -15.64 41.23
C ASN A 6 0.46 -14.50 40.29
N TRP A 7 -0.18 -14.45 39.11
CA TRP A 7 0.09 -13.42 38.11
C TRP A 7 -0.03 -12.00 38.69
N SER A 8 -1.04 -11.75 39.52
CA SER A 8 -1.27 -10.44 40.13
C SER A 8 -0.10 -9.95 40.98
N GLY A 9 0.61 -10.85 41.67
CA GLY A 9 1.77 -10.54 42.51
C GLY A 9 3.09 -10.32 41.76
N LEU A 10 3.13 -10.54 40.43
CA LEU A 10 4.34 -10.32 39.64
C LEU A 10 4.59 -8.81 39.39
N PRO A 11 5.86 -8.37 39.33
CA PRO A 11 6.21 -6.99 39.00
C PRO A 11 5.70 -6.58 37.60
N ASP A 12 5.21 -5.35 37.48
CA ASP A 12 4.66 -4.84 36.21
C ASP A 12 5.69 -4.82 35.08
N LEU A 13 6.97 -4.62 35.38
CA LEU A 13 8.06 -4.72 34.40
C LEU A 13 8.11 -6.14 33.78
N PHE A 14 8.02 -7.17 34.63
CA PHE A 14 8.00 -8.55 34.17
C PHE A 14 6.74 -8.87 33.35
N LYS A 15 5.56 -8.47 33.84
CA LYS A 15 4.29 -8.64 33.09
C LYS A 15 4.36 -7.95 31.73
N THR A 16 4.89 -6.74 31.68
CA THR A 16 5.08 -5.97 30.44
C THR A 16 5.97 -6.73 29.47
N ASP A 17 7.06 -7.33 29.94
CA ASP A 17 7.94 -8.12 29.10
C ASP A 17 7.25 -9.38 28.57
N VAL A 18 6.48 -10.08 29.40
CA VAL A 18 5.64 -11.21 28.93
C VAL A 18 4.64 -10.75 27.86
N ILE A 19 3.94 -9.64 28.10
CA ILE A 19 2.96 -9.06 27.16
C ILE A 19 3.59 -8.76 25.80
N LYS A 20 4.86 -8.32 25.75
CA LYS A 20 5.56 -8.07 24.48
C LYS A 20 5.65 -9.33 23.61
N TYR A 21 5.75 -10.51 24.22
CA TYR A 21 5.80 -11.79 23.51
C TYR A 21 4.42 -12.40 23.23
N LEU A 22 3.34 -11.83 23.78
CA LEU A 22 1.99 -12.28 23.47
C LEU A 22 1.55 -11.79 22.10
N ASP A 23 0.92 -12.69 21.33
CA ASP A 23 0.22 -12.33 20.11
C ASP A 23 -0.97 -11.39 20.38
N PHE A 24 -1.47 -10.71 19.35
CA PHE A 24 -2.60 -9.78 19.52
C PHE A 24 -3.82 -10.40 20.21
N SER A 25 -4.10 -11.67 19.93
CA SER A 25 -5.25 -12.39 20.48
C SER A 25 -5.11 -12.65 21.97
N ASN A 26 -3.95 -13.15 22.42
CA ASN A 26 -3.64 -13.40 23.81
C ASN A 26 -3.60 -12.09 24.60
N ARG A 27 -3.12 -11.00 23.97
CA ARG A 27 -3.26 -9.66 24.54
C ARG A 27 -4.72 -9.26 24.70
N CYS A 28 -5.58 -9.48 23.70
CA CYS A 28 -7.01 -9.20 23.84
C CYS A 28 -7.64 -9.98 25.00
N SER A 29 -7.35 -11.27 25.12
CA SER A 29 -7.86 -12.11 26.21
C SER A 29 -7.34 -11.62 27.57
N LEU A 30 -6.05 -11.33 27.70
CA LEU A 30 -5.46 -10.84 28.95
C LEU A 30 -6.00 -9.46 29.34
N ARG A 31 -6.33 -8.60 28.36
CA ARG A 31 -6.94 -7.28 28.58
C ARG A 31 -8.35 -7.36 29.19
N GLU A 32 -9.02 -8.49 29.01
CA GLU A 32 -10.35 -8.76 29.56
C GLU A 32 -10.30 -9.35 30.97
N CYS A 33 -9.14 -9.84 31.43
CA CYS A 33 -9.00 -10.51 32.73
C CYS A 33 -9.12 -9.57 33.94
N SER A 34 -8.51 -8.38 33.90
CA SER A 34 -8.55 -7.42 35.01
C SER A 34 -8.32 -5.98 34.56
N SER A 35 -8.65 -5.00 35.42
CA SER A 35 -8.36 -3.59 35.16
C SER A 35 -6.86 -3.28 35.14
N SER A 36 -6.06 -3.97 35.97
CA SER A 36 -4.59 -3.86 35.95
C SER A 36 -3.99 -4.43 34.67
N ASP A 37 -4.45 -5.60 34.22
CA ASP A 37 -3.96 -6.20 32.97
C ASP A 37 -4.35 -5.33 31.77
N ARG A 38 -5.56 -4.78 31.77
CA ARG A 38 -5.99 -3.81 30.77
C ARG A 38 -5.06 -2.61 30.70
N ALA A 39 -4.73 -2.01 31.84
CA ALA A 39 -3.83 -0.86 31.89
C ALA A 39 -2.41 -1.20 31.39
N LEU A 40 -1.90 -2.39 31.70
CA LEU A 40 -0.60 -2.86 31.21
C LEU A 40 -0.61 -3.04 29.68
N ILE A 41 -1.65 -3.67 29.16
CA ILE A 41 -1.77 -3.95 27.72
C ILE A 41 -1.99 -2.68 26.92
N ASP A 42 -2.88 -1.79 27.38
CA ASP A 42 -3.16 -0.51 26.72
C ASP A 42 -1.91 0.40 26.70
N ASN A 43 -0.95 0.14 27.59
CA ASN A 43 0.33 0.82 27.61
C ASN A 43 1.43 0.17 26.76
N CYS A 44 1.25 -1.08 26.33
CA CYS A 44 2.23 -1.78 25.52
C CYS A 44 2.04 -1.49 24.03
N PRO A 45 3.08 -1.07 23.29
CA PRO A 45 3.00 -0.92 21.85
C PRO A 45 2.61 -2.22 21.15
N ILE A 46 1.82 -2.09 20.07
CA ILE A 46 1.47 -3.19 19.16
C ILE A 46 2.18 -2.88 17.85
N THR A 47 3.17 -3.70 17.48
CA THR A 47 3.87 -3.55 16.19
C THR A 47 3.43 -4.67 15.28
N LEU A 48 2.80 -4.30 14.16
CA LEU A 48 2.31 -5.21 13.14
C LEU A 48 3.04 -4.89 11.83
N GLU A 49 3.51 -5.93 11.15
CA GLU A 49 4.06 -5.77 9.80
C GLU A 49 2.93 -5.47 8.82
N TYR A 50 1.89 -6.32 8.83
CA TYR A 50 0.72 -6.11 8.01
C TYR A 50 -0.54 -6.75 8.59
N ILE A 51 -1.68 -6.26 8.11
CA ILE A 51 -2.99 -6.89 8.21
C ILE A 51 -3.46 -7.20 6.80
N ARG A 52 -3.86 -8.44 6.54
CA ARG A 52 -4.47 -8.85 5.27
C ARG A 52 -5.88 -9.39 5.51
N ILE A 53 -6.83 -8.84 4.77
CA ILE A 53 -8.24 -9.21 4.79
C ILE A 53 -8.53 -9.83 3.43
N LYS A 54 -8.84 -11.13 3.40
CA LYS A 54 -9.17 -11.80 2.13
C LYS A 54 -10.38 -12.70 2.25
N LYS A 55 -10.98 -13.02 1.10
CA LYS A 55 -12.04 -14.03 1.04
C LYS A 55 -11.48 -15.40 1.44
N ASN A 56 -12.23 -16.17 2.23
CA ASN A 56 -11.93 -17.58 2.42
C ASN A 56 -12.62 -18.39 1.32
N ASP A 57 -11.84 -19.01 0.42
CA ASP A 57 -12.35 -19.81 -0.70
C ASP A 57 -13.00 -21.13 -0.27
N GLN A 58 -12.72 -21.60 0.96
CA GLN A 58 -13.21 -22.89 1.47
C GLN A 58 -14.56 -22.78 2.16
N THR A 59 -15.02 -21.57 2.49
CA THR A 59 -16.26 -21.35 3.24
C THR A 59 -17.13 -20.33 2.55
N ASN A 60 -18.41 -20.64 2.35
CA ASN A 60 -19.38 -19.67 1.89
C ASN A 60 -19.59 -18.60 2.94
N GLY A 61 -18.84 -17.51 2.84
CA GLY A 61 -19.10 -16.30 3.59
C GLY A 61 -18.30 -16.11 4.87
N ASN A 62 -17.07 -16.62 4.96
CA ASN A 62 -16.14 -16.13 5.97
C ASN A 62 -14.99 -15.37 5.32
N ILE A 63 -14.40 -14.50 6.12
CA ILE A 63 -13.21 -13.73 5.80
C ILE A 63 -12.02 -14.40 6.47
N GLU A 64 -10.94 -14.55 5.72
CA GLU A 64 -9.64 -14.86 6.27
C GLU A 64 -8.96 -13.56 6.69
N PHE A 65 -8.82 -13.37 7.99
CA PHE A 65 -8.16 -12.25 8.62
C PHE A 65 -6.77 -12.67 9.08
N VAL A 66 -5.74 -12.10 8.47
CA VAL A 66 -4.34 -12.43 8.72
C VAL A 66 -3.66 -11.24 9.37
N VAL A 67 -2.98 -11.48 10.49
CA VAL A 67 -2.17 -10.50 11.20
C VAL A 67 -0.74 -11.03 11.29
N SER A 68 0.24 -10.24 10.84
CA SER A 68 1.67 -10.52 11.01
C SER A 68 2.28 -9.63 12.09
N GLN A 69 3.04 -10.23 13.00
CA GLN A 69 3.80 -9.53 14.04
C GLN A 69 5.27 -9.98 14.02
N PRO A 70 6.23 -9.07 14.20
CA PRO A 70 7.62 -9.47 14.42
C PRO A 70 7.75 -10.35 15.69
N PRO A 71 8.61 -11.39 15.72
CA PRO A 71 9.58 -11.80 14.70
C PRO A 71 9.05 -12.85 13.71
N LYS A 72 7.81 -12.68 13.17
CA LYS A 72 7.07 -13.57 12.25
C LYS A 72 6.02 -14.48 12.91
N ILE A 73 5.28 -13.95 13.88
CA ILE A 73 4.06 -14.59 14.37
C ILE A 73 2.93 -14.25 13.39
N PHE A 74 2.56 -15.25 12.58
CA PHE A 74 1.39 -15.16 11.70
C PHE A 74 0.18 -15.76 12.41
N LYS A 75 -0.87 -14.96 12.55
CA LYS A 75 -2.17 -15.47 12.98
C LYS A 75 -3.16 -15.34 11.85
N LYS A 76 -3.61 -16.50 11.36
CA LYS A 76 -4.68 -16.62 10.38
C LYS A 76 -5.96 -17.01 11.11
N LEU A 77 -6.99 -16.20 10.97
CA LEU A 77 -8.31 -16.41 11.57
C LEU A 77 -9.36 -16.46 10.47
N THR A 78 -10.27 -17.41 10.55
CA THR A 78 -11.48 -17.43 9.72
C THR A 78 -12.65 -17.01 10.57
N LYS A 79 -13.28 -15.89 10.20
CA LYS A 79 -14.36 -15.26 10.97
C LYS A 79 -15.42 -14.68 10.04
N ASP A 80 -16.60 -14.42 10.58
CA ASP A 80 -17.63 -13.64 9.89
C ASP A 80 -17.21 -12.16 9.75
N SER A 81 -17.89 -11.44 8.86
CA SER A 81 -17.56 -10.04 8.54
C SER A 81 -17.61 -9.10 9.75
N GLU A 82 -18.61 -9.22 10.63
CA GLU A 82 -18.75 -8.33 11.79
C GLU A 82 -17.60 -8.52 12.77
N SER A 83 -17.25 -9.78 13.04
CA SER A 83 -16.14 -10.13 13.91
C SER A 83 -14.81 -9.58 13.37
N VAL A 84 -14.57 -9.67 12.06
CA VAL A 84 -13.36 -9.10 11.44
C VAL A 84 -13.34 -7.57 11.54
N VAL A 85 -14.45 -6.89 11.28
CA VAL A 85 -14.51 -5.42 11.42
C VAL A 85 -14.22 -5.00 12.86
N LYS A 86 -14.82 -5.67 13.85
CA LYS A 86 -14.58 -5.37 15.27
C LYS A 86 -13.10 -5.55 15.64
N ASP A 87 -12.48 -6.64 15.19
CA ASP A 87 -11.06 -6.89 15.44
C ASP A 87 -10.16 -5.86 14.75
N LEU A 88 -10.43 -5.56 13.47
CA LEU A 88 -9.70 -4.55 12.71
C LEU A 88 -9.74 -3.20 13.44
N LEU A 89 -10.94 -2.71 13.78
CA LEU A 89 -11.12 -1.41 14.45
C LEU A 89 -10.50 -1.39 15.84
N ARG A 90 -10.50 -2.51 16.56
CA ARG A 90 -9.80 -2.64 17.85
C ARG A 90 -8.29 -2.52 17.69
N ILE A 91 -7.72 -3.16 16.66
CA ILE A 91 -6.28 -3.11 16.37
C ILE A 91 -5.86 -1.69 16.00
N VAL A 92 -6.50 -1.12 14.98
CA VAL A 92 -6.11 0.19 14.43
C VAL A 92 -6.51 1.35 15.33
N GLY A 93 -7.49 1.14 16.22
CA GLY A 93 -7.91 2.13 17.20
C GLY A 93 -7.06 2.18 18.46
N HIS A 94 -6.13 1.25 18.65
CA HIS A 94 -5.21 1.29 19.78
C HIS A 94 -4.13 2.38 19.56
N PRO A 95 -3.95 3.33 20.49
CA PRO A 95 -3.18 4.56 20.25
C PRO A 95 -1.68 4.34 20.03
N LYS A 96 -1.16 3.19 20.46
CA LYS A 96 0.25 2.78 20.29
C LYS A 96 0.42 1.68 19.24
N THR A 97 -0.55 1.48 18.37
CA THR A 97 -0.40 0.59 17.21
C THR A 97 0.52 1.24 16.19
N LYS A 98 1.53 0.49 15.76
CA LYS A 98 2.34 0.75 14.57
C LYS A 98 2.03 -0.36 13.59
N LEU A 99 1.48 0.00 12.44
CA LEU A 99 1.07 -0.93 11.40
C LEU A 99 1.78 -0.53 10.12
N GLY A 100 2.54 -1.46 9.53
CA GLY A 100 3.18 -1.21 8.24
C GLY A 100 2.13 -1.12 7.14
N GLU A 101 1.41 -2.22 6.91
CA GLU A 101 0.56 -2.34 5.72
C GLU A 101 -0.84 -2.87 6.02
N ILE A 102 -1.84 -2.33 5.31
CA ILE A 102 -3.19 -2.90 5.24
C ILE A 102 -3.45 -3.37 3.82
N LEU A 103 -3.81 -4.64 3.68
CA LEU A 103 -4.15 -5.26 2.40
C LEU A 103 -5.57 -5.80 2.41
N THR A 104 -6.37 -5.38 1.43
CA THR A 104 -7.67 -5.98 1.14
C THR A 104 -7.55 -6.79 -0.14
N ASP A 105 -7.97 -8.05 -0.12
CA ASP A 105 -7.83 -9.01 -1.23
C ASP A 105 -9.12 -9.83 -1.35
N ILE A 106 -10.13 -9.21 -1.93
CA ILE A 106 -11.49 -9.76 -2.01
C ILE A 106 -11.92 -9.68 -3.49
N PRO A 107 -11.72 -10.76 -4.28
CA PRO A 107 -12.00 -10.76 -5.71
C PRO A 107 -13.50 -10.72 -6.03
N TYR A 108 -13.86 -10.31 -7.25
CA TYR A 108 -15.19 -9.94 -7.80
C TYR A 108 -16.37 -10.90 -7.54
N SER A 109 -16.18 -12.08 -6.96
CA SER A 109 -17.05 -13.21 -7.30
C SER A 109 -18.31 -13.46 -6.47
N ASN A 110 -18.72 -12.69 -5.45
CA ASN A 110 -20.00 -12.96 -4.76
C ASN A 110 -20.60 -11.76 -4.02
N LYS A 111 -21.95 -11.68 -3.97
CA LYS A 111 -22.76 -10.76 -3.13
C LYS A 111 -22.30 -10.67 -1.66
N PHE A 112 -21.61 -11.71 -1.19
CA PHE A 112 -21.01 -11.78 0.14
C PHE A 112 -19.97 -10.68 0.41
N ASN A 113 -19.21 -10.27 -0.61
CA ASN A 113 -18.09 -9.33 -0.47
C ASN A 113 -18.54 -7.90 -0.11
N ALA A 114 -19.75 -7.51 -0.52
CA ALA A 114 -20.31 -6.20 -0.20
C ALA A 114 -20.53 -6.04 1.31
N ASN A 115 -20.92 -7.11 2.02
CA ASN A 115 -21.32 -7.02 3.42
C ASN A 115 -20.18 -6.55 4.34
N PHE A 116 -18.95 -7.02 4.12
CA PHE A 116 -17.80 -6.57 4.91
C PHE A 116 -17.58 -5.06 4.81
N PHE A 117 -17.54 -4.53 3.58
CA PHE A 117 -17.28 -3.12 3.35
C PHE A 117 -18.45 -2.22 3.76
N VAL A 118 -19.69 -2.71 3.65
CA VAL A 118 -20.88 -2.06 4.22
C VAL A 118 -20.72 -1.91 5.73
N ILE A 119 -20.48 -3.01 6.45
CA ILE A 119 -20.33 -3.00 7.91
C ILE A 119 -19.14 -2.10 8.32
N LEU A 120 -18.00 -2.23 7.63
CA LEU A 120 -16.82 -1.41 7.91
C LEU A 120 -17.11 0.08 7.72
N SER A 121 -17.74 0.47 6.61
CA SER A 121 -18.12 1.86 6.34
C SER A 121 -19.07 2.40 7.41
N GLU A 122 -20.09 1.63 7.80
CA GLU A 122 -21.04 2.02 8.85
C GLU A 122 -20.35 2.21 10.20
N GLU A 123 -19.47 1.29 10.60
CA GLU A 123 -18.73 1.40 11.85
C GLU A 123 -17.75 2.58 11.82
N LEU A 124 -17.04 2.81 10.71
CA LEU A 124 -16.17 3.98 10.55
C LEU A 124 -16.94 5.30 10.67
N LYS A 125 -18.18 5.37 10.17
CA LYS A 125 -19.05 6.54 10.30
C LYS A 125 -19.48 6.82 11.75
N LYS A 126 -19.54 5.79 12.61
CA LYS A 126 -19.83 5.93 14.05
C LYS A 126 -18.63 6.49 14.84
N LEU A 127 -17.42 6.38 14.30
CA LEU A 127 -16.21 6.86 14.96
C LEU A 127 -16.05 8.38 14.85
N LYS A 128 -15.45 8.98 15.88
CA LYS A 128 -15.14 10.41 15.92
C LYS A 128 -14.34 10.83 14.68
N PRO A 129 -14.53 12.04 14.12
CA PRO A 129 -13.76 12.52 12.97
C PRO A 129 -12.24 12.53 13.20
N SER A 130 -11.79 12.72 14.44
CA SER A 130 -10.38 12.69 14.84
C SER A 130 -9.75 11.30 14.86
N PHE A 131 -10.55 10.24 14.72
CA PHE A 131 -10.03 8.89 14.60
C PHE A 131 -9.28 8.73 13.28
N LYS A 132 -7.99 8.40 13.37
CA LYS A 132 -7.12 8.17 12.22
C LYS A 132 -6.36 6.85 12.37
N ILE A 133 -6.36 6.08 11.30
CA ILE A 133 -5.66 4.81 11.16
C ILE A 133 -4.24 5.10 10.71
N LYS A 134 -3.26 4.75 11.54
CA LYS A 134 -1.84 4.96 11.24
C LYS A 134 -1.29 3.72 10.55
N THR A 135 -1.07 3.84 9.24
CA THR A 135 -0.48 2.79 8.40
C THR A 135 0.46 3.43 7.39
N ASP A 136 1.56 2.75 7.04
CA ASP A 136 2.51 3.26 6.05
C ASP A 136 1.99 3.02 4.62
N HIS A 137 1.44 1.82 4.36
CA HIS A 137 0.93 1.43 3.04
C HIS A 137 -0.51 0.93 3.09
N PHE A 138 -1.28 1.24 2.05
CA PHE A 138 -2.62 0.71 1.85
C PHE A 138 -2.78 0.11 0.46
N PHE A 139 -3.27 -1.13 0.43
CA PHE A 139 -3.52 -1.90 -0.79
C PHE A 139 -5.00 -2.24 -0.87
N TRP A 140 -5.65 -1.66 -1.87
CA TRP A 140 -7.04 -1.93 -2.19
C TRP A 140 -7.13 -2.92 -3.35
N CYS A 141 -7.24 -4.22 -3.06
CA CYS A 141 -7.43 -5.27 -4.06
C CYS A 141 -8.85 -5.84 -3.98
N CYS A 142 -9.83 -4.95 -4.04
CA CYS A 142 -11.24 -5.31 -3.91
C CYS A 142 -12.07 -4.72 -5.03
N HIS A 143 -12.90 -5.59 -5.61
CA HIS A 143 -13.96 -5.16 -6.50
C HIS A 143 -15.26 -5.06 -5.71
N VAL A 144 -15.71 -3.83 -5.48
CA VAL A 144 -16.97 -3.52 -4.79
C VAL A 144 -17.89 -2.79 -5.74
N GLU A 145 -19.20 -3.03 -5.65
CA GLU A 145 -20.20 -2.31 -6.46
C GLU A 145 -20.22 -0.81 -6.12
N ASN A 146 -19.98 -0.47 -4.84
CA ASN A 146 -19.93 0.90 -4.37
C ASN A 146 -18.50 1.28 -3.95
N GLU A 147 -17.82 2.02 -4.83
CA GLU A 147 -16.46 2.53 -4.60
C GLU A 147 -16.38 3.54 -3.44
N SER A 148 -17.51 4.07 -2.94
CA SER A 148 -17.50 4.97 -1.78
C SER A 148 -16.91 4.32 -0.53
N TYR A 149 -16.96 2.98 -0.41
CA TYR A 149 -16.35 2.28 0.72
C TYR A 149 -14.83 2.41 0.74
N MET A 150 -14.19 2.47 -0.43
CA MET A 150 -12.75 2.73 -0.53
C MET A 150 -12.44 4.14 -0.01
N LEU A 151 -13.20 5.14 -0.47
CA LEU A 151 -13.03 6.53 -0.02
C LEU A 151 -13.28 6.68 1.48
N ASP A 152 -14.38 6.10 1.99
CA ASP A 152 -14.70 6.10 3.42
C ASP A 152 -13.54 5.55 4.27
N PHE A 153 -12.82 4.54 3.76
CA PHE A 153 -11.65 3.98 4.43
C PHE A 153 -10.41 4.87 4.29
N ILE A 154 -10.10 5.35 3.08
CA ILE A 154 -8.93 6.22 2.81
C ILE A 154 -9.01 7.50 3.64
N GLU A 155 -10.19 8.13 3.75
CA GLU A 155 -10.39 9.35 4.55
C GLU A 155 -10.08 9.15 6.05
N ARG A 156 -10.12 7.90 6.52
CA ARG A 156 -9.79 7.51 7.89
C ARG A 156 -8.32 7.16 8.07
N LEU A 157 -7.53 7.06 7.01
CA LEU A 157 -6.08 6.91 7.11
C LEU A 157 -5.43 8.24 7.55
N ASP A 158 -4.38 8.15 8.35
CA ASP A 158 -3.59 9.31 8.77
C ASP A 158 -2.69 9.76 7.60
N PRO A 159 -2.90 10.97 7.03
CA PRO A 159 -2.11 11.45 5.89
C PRO A 159 -0.63 11.64 6.22
N SER A 160 -0.27 11.81 7.49
CA SER A 160 1.14 11.95 7.91
C SER A 160 1.90 10.63 7.95
N CYS A 161 1.17 9.50 7.97
CA CYS A 161 1.74 8.16 8.01
C CYS A 161 1.63 7.46 6.65
N LEU A 162 0.55 7.71 5.91
CA LEU A 162 0.29 7.03 4.63
C LEU A 162 1.24 7.50 3.54
N ARG A 163 2.16 6.63 3.12
CA ARG A 163 3.14 6.89 2.07
C ARG A 163 2.76 6.27 0.72
N ARG A 164 2.13 5.09 0.75
CA ARG A 164 1.79 4.33 -0.46
C ARG A 164 0.31 4.00 -0.54
N LEU A 165 -0.24 4.21 -1.73
CA LEU A 165 -1.55 3.70 -2.12
C LEU A 165 -1.43 2.81 -3.36
N TYR A 166 -1.94 1.60 -3.26
CA TYR A 166 -2.07 0.67 -4.39
C TYR A 166 -3.53 0.35 -4.62
N LEU A 167 -3.99 0.47 -5.87
CA LEU A 167 -5.35 0.16 -6.28
C LEU A 167 -5.33 -0.96 -7.32
N ASP A 168 -5.83 -2.14 -6.99
CA ASP A 168 -5.91 -3.26 -7.94
C ASP A 168 -7.03 -3.09 -8.96
N THR A 169 -7.96 -2.21 -8.65
CA THR A 169 -9.10 -1.84 -9.48
C THR A 169 -8.99 -0.37 -9.81
N CYS A 170 -9.31 0.01 -11.05
CA CYS A 170 -9.39 1.43 -11.37
C CYS A 170 -10.71 1.98 -10.87
N PRO A 171 -10.68 2.99 -9.99
CA PRO A 171 -11.87 3.68 -9.59
C PRO A 171 -12.49 4.41 -10.79
N THR A 172 -13.79 4.66 -10.73
CA THR A 172 -14.45 5.57 -11.66
C THR A 172 -13.83 6.97 -11.62
N LYS A 173 -13.99 7.74 -12.71
CA LYS A 173 -13.53 9.13 -12.79
C LYS A 173 -13.99 9.99 -11.60
N GLU A 174 -15.23 9.81 -11.17
CA GLU A 174 -15.80 10.56 -10.06
C GLU A 174 -15.17 10.17 -8.72
N THR A 175 -14.90 8.88 -8.50
CA THR A 175 -14.16 8.42 -7.31
C THR A 175 -12.72 8.92 -7.31
N MET A 176 -12.04 8.87 -8.46
CA MET A 176 -10.68 9.42 -8.58
C MET A 176 -10.64 10.93 -8.29
N ARG A 177 -11.61 11.69 -8.80
CA ARG A 177 -11.72 13.13 -8.51
C ARG A 177 -11.82 13.40 -7.01
N LYS A 178 -12.68 12.65 -6.31
CA LYS A 178 -12.79 12.74 -4.84
C LYS A 178 -11.51 12.33 -4.13
N LEU A 179 -10.85 11.27 -4.60
CA LEU A 179 -9.60 10.79 -4.02
C LEU A 179 -8.49 11.85 -4.11
N ILE A 180 -8.33 12.52 -5.25
CA ILE A 180 -7.31 13.56 -5.47
C ILE A 180 -7.52 14.76 -4.54
N GLU A 181 -8.77 15.08 -4.22
CA GLU A 181 -9.11 16.18 -3.31
C GLU A 181 -8.73 15.89 -1.85
N THR A 182 -8.50 14.63 -1.49
CA THR A 182 -8.18 14.22 -0.10
C THR A 182 -6.80 14.71 0.36
N GLU A 183 -6.67 14.93 1.67
CA GLU A 183 -5.35 15.22 2.27
C GLU A 183 -4.40 14.03 2.17
N GLN A 184 -4.93 12.81 2.20
CA GLN A 184 -4.15 11.59 2.03
C GLN A 184 -3.42 11.59 0.68
N TRP A 185 -4.14 11.86 -0.41
CA TRP A 185 -3.55 11.91 -1.76
C TRP A 185 -2.39 12.90 -1.88
N LYS A 186 -2.56 14.10 -1.31
CA LYS A 186 -1.57 15.19 -1.38
C LYS A 186 -0.26 14.86 -0.65
N HIS A 187 -0.29 13.95 0.32
CA HIS A 187 0.88 13.55 1.12
C HIS A 187 1.49 12.23 0.68
N LEU A 188 0.81 11.46 -0.18
CA LEU A 188 1.35 10.22 -0.71
C LEU A 188 2.64 10.49 -1.51
N THR A 189 3.66 9.66 -1.26
CA THR A 189 4.90 9.65 -2.04
C THR A 189 4.86 8.58 -3.12
N GLU A 190 3.99 7.58 -2.98
CA GLU A 190 3.95 6.42 -3.86
C GLU A 190 2.52 6.06 -4.26
N PHE A 191 2.28 5.89 -5.56
CA PHE A 191 0.97 5.52 -6.09
C PHE A 191 1.09 4.50 -7.21
N SER A 192 0.24 3.48 -7.15
CA SER A 192 0.16 2.47 -8.20
C SER A 192 -1.27 2.00 -8.43
N VAL A 193 -1.61 1.82 -9.69
CA VAL A 193 -2.83 1.12 -10.13
C VAL A 193 -2.41 -0.15 -10.83
N ALA A 194 -3.12 -1.26 -10.60
CA ALA A 194 -2.80 -2.53 -11.22
C ALA A 194 -2.76 -2.44 -12.74
N VAL A 195 -1.66 -2.95 -13.28
CA VAL A 195 -1.40 -3.08 -14.69
C VAL A 195 -1.57 -4.55 -15.06
N TYR A 196 -2.82 -5.03 -15.12
CA TYR A 196 -3.07 -6.41 -15.54
C TYR A 196 -2.90 -6.52 -17.05
N GLN A 197 -2.09 -7.49 -17.47
CA GLN A 197 -1.59 -7.71 -18.84
C GLN A 197 -2.66 -7.78 -19.95
N ASN A 198 -3.95 -7.91 -19.61
CA ASN A 198 -5.05 -8.00 -20.58
C ASN A 198 -6.22 -7.03 -20.32
N PHE A 199 -6.21 -6.27 -19.22
CA PHE A 199 -7.27 -5.32 -18.85
C PHE A 199 -6.65 -4.13 -18.17
N PHE A 200 -5.88 -3.37 -18.94
CA PHE A 200 -5.48 -2.06 -18.51
C PHE A 200 -6.72 -1.18 -18.38
N THR A 201 -6.93 -0.71 -17.18
CA THR A 201 -8.05 0.14 -16.84
C THR A 201 -7.66 1.59 -17.13
N ALA A 202 -8.58 2.35 -17.74
CA ALA A 202 -8.31 3.74 -18.09
C ALA A 202 -8.35 4.60 -16.82
N LEU A 203 -7.19 4.81 -16.19
CA LEU A 203 -7.05 5.86 -15.21
C LEU A 203 -7.47 7.18 -15.87
N THR A 204 -8.32 7.95 -15.22
CA THR A 204 -8.87 9.22 -15.75
C THR A 204 -8.46 10.36 -14.85
N VAL A 205 -7.15 10.47 -14.62
CA VAL A 205 -6.53 11.49 -13.76
C VAL A 205 -5.66 12.39 -14.63
N PRO A 206 -5.79 13.73 -14.54
CA PRO A 206 -4.85 14.62 -15.21
C PRO A 206 -3.42 14.33 -14.77
N ILE A 207 -2.48 14.25 -15.71
CA ILE A 207 -1.09 13.85 -15.43
C ILE A 207 -0.43 14.77 -14.40
N GLU A 208 -0.84 16.04 -14.34
CA GLU A 208 -0.35 17.05 -13.41
C GLU A 208 -0.57 16.64 -11.94
N GLU A 209 -1.67 15.96 -11.65
CA GLU A 209 -2.03 15.47 -10.32
C GLU A 209 -1.21 14.23 -9.90
N LEU A 210 -0.34 13.73 -10.78
CA LEU A 210 0.54 12.58 -10.57
C LEU A 210 2.02 12.97 -10.51
N LEU A 211 2.37 14.24 -10.77
CA LEU A 211 3.76 14.65 -10.92
C LEU A 211 4.52 14.77 -9.58
N HIS A 212 3.84 14.76 -8.43
CA HIS A 212 4.46 14.85 -7.11
C HIS A 212 4.98 13.51 -6.57
N PHE A 213 4.58 12.38 -7.16
CA PHE A 213 5.00 11.06 -6.68
C PHE A 213 6.51 10.81 -6.90
N GLU A 214 7.10 10.13 -5.91
CA GLU A 214 8.43 9.55 -5.96
C GLU A 214 8.40 8.21 -6.70
N ASP A 215 7.38 7.39 -6.42
CA ASP A 215 7.11 6.13 -7.11
C ASP A 215 5.72 6.15 -7.77
N LEU A 216 5.67 6.09 -9.10
CA LEU A 216 4.42 6.16 -9.87
C LEU A 216 4.27 4.98 -10.82
N GLN A 217 3.20 4.21 -10.70
CA GLN A 217 2.93 3.12 -11.64
C GLN A 217 1.49 3.14 -12.10
N ILE A 218 1.28 3.55 -13.34
CA ILE A 218 -0.05 3.67 -13.93
C ILE A 218 -0.07 3.04 -15.31
N CYS A 219 -1.24 2.65 -15.75
CA CYS A 219 -1.50 2.33 -17.13
C CYS A 219 -2.79 3.00 -17.56
N GLU A 220 -2.80 3.54 -18.76
CA GLU A 220 -3.98 4.12 -19.36
C GLU A 220 -4.34 3.41 -20.66
N LYS A 221 -5.58 3.59 -21.12
CA LYS A 221 -5.97 3.06 -22.41
C LYS A 221 -5.07 3.57 -23.53
N LYS A 222 -4.80 4.88 -23.50
CA LYS A 222 -3.92 5.55 -24.45
C LYS A 222 -3.18 6.66 -23.73
N MET A 223 -1.91 6.41 -23.43
CA MET A 223 -1.00 7.42 -22.88
C MET A 223 -0.53 8.34 -24.01
N ARG A 224 -0.63 9.66 -23.83
CA ARG A 224 -0.10 10.61 -24.82
C ARG A 224 1.38 10.85 -24.61
N SER A 225 2.11 11.05 -25.70
CA SER A 225 3.55 11.29 -25.65
C SER A 225 3.91 12.56 -24.85
N GLU A 226 3.04 13.57 -24.83
CA GLU A 226 3.21 14.78 -23.99
C GLU A 226 3.10 14.49 -22.49
N GLU A 227 2.25 13.54 -22.08
CA GLU A 227 2.07 13.13 -20.69
C GLU A 227 3.31 12.38 -20.19
N VAL A 228 3.84 11.48 -21.03
CA VAL A 228 5.14 10.82 -20.78
C VAL A 228 6.23 11.87 -20.59
N LEU A 229 6.31 12.86 -21.50
CA LEU A 229 7.31 13.93 -21.41
C LEU A 229 7.15 14.77 -20.15
N ALA A 230 5.91 15.02 -19.70
CA ALA A 230 5.63 15.74 -18.46
C ALA A 230 6.17 15.01 -17.23
N VAL A 231 5.96 13.68 -17.15
CA VAL A 231 6.51 12.85 -16.06
C VAL A 231 8.04 12.84 -16.09
N VAL A 232 8.66 12.61 -17.26
CA VAL A 232 10.12 12.62 -17.39
C VAL A 232 10.70 13.98 -16.98
N LYS A 233 10.09 15.09 -17.42
CA LYS A 233 10.52 16.44 -17.02
C LYS A 233 10.39 16.65 -15.51
N SER A 234 9.30 16.18 -14.89
CA SER A 234 9.16 16.23 -13.43
C SER A 234 10.28 15.47 -12.73
N PHE A 235 10.63 14.26 -13.18
CA PHE A 235 11.76 13.46 -12.67
C PHE A 235 13.13 14.08 -12.86
N ARG A 236 13.31 14.89 -13.91
CA ARG A 236 14.56 15.63 -14.13
C ARG A 236 14.66 16.91 -13.31
N LYS A 237 13.54 17.60 -13.06
CA LYS A 237 13.53 18.91 -12.39
C LYS A 237 13.60 18.79 -10.86
N THR A 238 12.98 17.76 -10.31
CA THR A 238 12.90 17.57 -8.86
C THR A 238 13.89 16.50 -8.42
N ALA A 239 14.81 16.88 -7.53
CA ALA A 239 15.68 15.93 -6.84
C ALA A 239 14.83 14.95 -6.01
N ARG A 240 14.76 13.70 -6.46
CA ARG A 240 14.04 12.61 -5.80
C ARG A 240 15.01 11.64 -5.14
N PRO A 241 14.58 10.86 -4.13
CA PRO A 241 15.41 9.81 -3.55
C PRO A 241 15.95 8.82 -4.59
N LEU A 242 17.09 8.20 -4.26
CA LEU A 242 17.63 7.09 -5.06
C LEU A 242 16.62 5.96 -5.17
N ASN A 243 16.50 5.41 -6.38
CA ASN A 243 15.54 4.39 -6.78
C ASN A 243 14.09 4.85 -6.86
N SER A 244 13.80 6.16 -6.76
CA SER A 244 12.50 6.68 -7.22
C SER A 244 12.25 6.25 -8.66
N PHE A 245 11.03 5.81 -8.92
CA PHE A 245 10.69 5.06 -10.12
C PHE A 245 9.37 5.52 -10.74
N PHE A 246 9.26 5.43 -12.06
CA PHE A 246 7.97 5.44 -12.70
C PHE A 246 7.82 4.33 -13.73
N LYS A 247 6.58 3.88 -13.92
CA LYS A 247 6.14 3.01 -15.02
C LYS A 247 4.83 3.53 -15.57
N LEU A 248 4.88 3.95 -16.82
CA LEU A 248 3.72 4.40 -17.58
C LEU A 248 3.41 3.35 -18.63
N GLY A 249 2.24 2.73 -18.54
CA GLY A 249 1.73 1.79 -19.53
C GLY A 249 0.66 2.39 -20.43
N SER A 250 0.53 1.84 -21.63
CA SER A 250 -0.55 2.15 -22.58
C SER A 250 -1.10 0.88 -23.24
N ASN A 251 -2.41 0.79 -23.47
CA ASN A 251 -3.04 -0.34 -24.20
C ASN A 251 -2.88 -0.22 -25.70
N ASP A 252 -2.71 1.01 -26.16
CA ASP A 252 -2.41 1.33 -27.55
C ASP A 252 -0.90 1.59 -27.61
N PRO A 253 -0.19 1.09 -28.65
CA PRO A 253 1.23 1.39 -28.81
C PRO A 253 1.46 2.90 -28.81
N MET A 254 2.41 3.36 -27.99
CA MET A 254 2.77 4.78 -27.92
C MET A 254 3.62 5.24 -29.10
N GLY A 255 4.15 4.30 -29.89
CA GLY A 255 5.12 4.58 -30.94
C GLY A 255 6.48 4.94 -30.34
N GLU A 256 7.34 3.94 -30.16
CA GLU A 256 8.64 4.10 -29.53
C GLU A 256 9.46 5.27 -30.10
N GLU A 257 9.52 5.39 -31.43
CA GLU A 257 10.25 6.47 -32.12
C GLU A 257 9.70 7.86 -31.81
N GLU A 258 8.37 8.00 -31.72
CA GLU A 258 7.71 9.26 -31.40
C GLU A 258 8.08 9.73 -29.99
N VAL A 259 7.96 8.82 -29.02
CA VAL A 259 8.34 9.07 -27.62
C VAL A 259 9.83 9.42 -27.53
N LEU A 260 10.72 8.62 -28.13
CA LEU A 260 12.16 8.87 -28.10
C LEU A 260 12.54 10.21 -28.76
N SER A 261 11.87 10.57 -29.86
CA SER A 261 12.06 11.87 -30.54
C SER A 261 11.69 13.03 -29.62
N LEU A 262 10.56 12.94 -28.92
CA LEU A 262 10.09 13.96 -27.96
C LEU A 262 10.97 14.08 -26.72
N LEU A 263 11.50 12.96 -26.23
CA LEU A 263 12.42 12.94 -25.09
C LEU A 263 13.79 13.58 -25.43
N GLY A 264 14.15 13.61 -26.72
CA GLY A 264 15.38 14.22 -27.21
C GLY A 264 16.63 13.39 -26.91
N PRO A 265 17.83 13.97 -27.14
CA PRO A 265 19.09 13.24 -27.00
C PRO A 265 19.38 12.89 -25.54
N SER A 266 20.02 11.75 -25.35
CA SER A 266 20.56 11.33 -24.05
C SER A 266 21.67 12.28 -23.59
N SER A 267 21.75 12.54 -22.28
CA SER A 267 22.88 13.25 -21.67
C SER A 267 24.13 12.37 -21.59
N TYR A 268 23.96 11.05 -21.58
CA TYR A 268 25.05 10.07 -21.47
C TYR A 268 24.86 8.90 -22.44
N PHE A 269 25.96 8.25 -22.83
CA PHE A 269 25.89 7.04 -23.63
C PHE A 269 25.25 5.90 -22.84
N HIS A 270 24.45 5.08 -23.53
CA HIS A 270 23.87 3.85 -23.01
C HIS A 270 23.79 2.85 -24.17
N GLU A 271 24.03 1.57 -23.89
CA GLU A 271 24.17 0.55 -24.94
C GLU A 271 22.83 0.21 -25.63
N TYR A 272 21.72 0.44 -24.94
CA TYR A 272 20.39 0.14 -25.44
C TYR A 272 19.79 1.32 -26.20
N GLU A 273 19.48 1.12 -27.49
CA GLU A 273 18.96 2.15 -28.40
C GLU A 273 17.64 2.78 -27.93
N ASN A 274 16.84 2.03 -27.18
CA ASN A 274 15.55 2.44 -26.64
C ASN A 274 15.65 3.07 -25.24
N SER A 275 16.87 3.34 -24.76
CA SER A 275 17.11 3.92 -23.44
C SER A 275 17.80 5.27 -23.53
N ARG A 276 17.50 6.14 -22.57
CA ARG A 276 18.05 7.50 -22.45
C ARG A 276 18.42 7.76 -21.00
N VAL A 277 19.53 8.46 -20.78
CA VAL A 277 20.01 8.83 -19.46
C VAL A 277 20.06 10.35 -19.38
N TYR A 278 19.36 10.92 -18.41
CA TYR A 278 19.27 12.36 -18.21
C TYR A 278 19.91 12.78 -16.90
N SER A 279 20.59 13.93 -16.89
CA SER A 279 20.94 14.58 -15.63
C SER A 279 19.69 15.06 -14.89
N ILE A 280 19.70 14.96 -13.57
CA ILE A 280 18.69 15.55 -12.69
C ILE A 280 19.23 16.89 -12.18
N GLU A 281 18.38 17.91 -12.10
CA GLU A 281 18.77 19.23 -11.62
C GLU A 281 19.21 19.18 -10.15
N ASN A 282 20.33 19.82 -9.85
CA ASN A 282 20.88 19.97 -8.49
C ASN A 282 21.30 18.66 -7.80
N THR A 283 21.54 17.58 -8.54
CA THR A 283 22.09 16.33 -7.99
C THR A 283 23.15 15.74 -8.92
N GLU A 284 23.95 14.81 -8.41
CA GLU A 284 24.85 13.98 -9.23
C GLU A 284 24.16 12.72 -9.78
N ASP A 285 22.91 12.52 -9.37
CA ASP A 285 22.08 11.40 -9.80
C ASP A 285 21.57 11.63 -11.23
N VAL A 286 21.20 10.53 -11.86
CA VAL A 286 20.71 10.48 -13.24
C VAL A 286 19.38 9.75 -13.29
N LEU A 287 18.57 10.12 -14.26
CA LEU A 287 17.34 9.43 -14.60
C LEU A 287 17.60 8.54 -15.81
N LEU A 288 17.56 7.22 -15.60
CA LEU A 288 17.55 6.24 -16.70
C LEU A 288 16.10 6.03 -17.13
N VAL A 289 15.80 6.30 -18.41
CA VAL A 289 14.48 6.11 -19.03
C VAL A 289 14.59 5.03 -20.09
N SER A 290 13.75 4.00 -20.03
CA SER A 290 13.63 2.95 -21.05
C SER A 290 12.26 3.05 -21.72
N VAL A 291 12.22 2.99 -23.04
CA VAL A 291 10.99 3.04 -23.83
C VAL A 291 10.79 1.71 -24.54
N THR A 292 9.54 1.26 -24.59
CA THR A 292 9.06 0.20 -25.47
C THR A 292 7.74 0.68 -26.08
N ASP A 293 7.19 -0.07 -27.03
CA ASP A 293 5.87 0.25 -27.61
C ASP A 293 4.76 0.41 -26.56
N TRP A 294 4.85 -0.29 -25.43
CA TRP A 294 3.76 -0.39 -24.45
C TRP A 294 4.06 0.29 -23.11
N PHE A 295 5.34 0.49 -22.81
CA PHE A 295 5.77 0.99 -21.51
C PHE A 295 6.88 2.01 -21.65
N VAL A 296 6.81 3.04 -20.80
CA VAL A 296 7.94 3.91 -20.49
C VAL A 296 8.24 3.75 -19.01
N ASN A 297 9.46 3.32 -18.71
CA ASN A 297 9.94 3.22 -17.33
C ASN A 297 11.03 4.25 -17.11
N GLY A 298 11.11 4.77 -15.89
CA GLY A 298 12.23 5.60 -15.46
C GLY A 298 12.66 5.30 -14.04
N VAL A 299 13.96 5.40 -13.76
CA VAL A 299 14.52 5.17 -12.43
C VAL A 299 15.63 6.17 -12.13
N VAL A 300 15.60 6.74 -10.92
CA VAL A 300 16.66 7.61 -10.38
C VAL A 300 17.81 6.75 -9.85
N ARG A 301 19.02 6.99 -10.33
CA ARG A 301 20.22 6.20 -10.03
C ARG A 301 21.43 7.10 -9.82
N ARG A 302 22.45 6.54 -9.17
CA ARG A 302 23.79 7.10 -9.24
C ARG A 302 24.38 6.83 -10.61
N LYS A 303 25.18 7.77 -11.09
CA LYS A 303 25.83 7.69 -12.41
C LYS A 303 26.76 6.48 -12.57
N ASP A 304 27.38 6.02 -11.48
CA ASP A 304 28.30 4.88 -11.44
C ASP A 304 27.59 3.51 -11.35
N GLN A 305 26.27 3.48 -11.16
CA GLN A 305 25.47 2.25 -11.02
C GLN A 305 24.52 1.99 -12.20
N LEU A 306 24.77 2.60 -13.36
CA LEU A 306 23.87 2.51 -14.53
C LEU A 306 23.71 1.09 -15.10
N LEU A 307 24.70 0.22 -14.90
CA LEU A 307 24.75 -1.14 -15.47
C LEU A 307 24.33 -2.24 -14.48
N GLU A 308 23.92 -1.88 -13.25
CA GLU A 308 23.44 -2.88 -12.30
C GLU A 308 22.05 -3.38 -12.73
N ASP A 309 21.89 -4.71 -12.88
CA ASP A 309 20.64 -5.35 -13.30
C ASP A 309 19.47 -4.85 -12.43
N VAL A 310 18.48 -4.25 -13.09
CA VAL A 310 17.30 -3.73 -12.43
C VAL A 310 16.28 -4.85 -12.32
N VAL A 311 16.07 -5.36 -11.11
CA VAL A 311 14.76 -5.89 -10.73
C VAL A 311 13.96 -4.68 -10.25
N PRO A 312 12.94 -4.20 -10.99
CA PRO A 312 12.05 -3.18 -10.46
C PRO A 312 11.54 -3.67 -9.10
N ARG A 313 11.54 -2.83 -8.06
CA ARG A 313 11.02 -3.19 -6.72
C ARG A 313 9.63 -3.85 -6.78
N PHE A 314 8.90 -3.62 -7.87
CA PHE A 314 7.50 -3.94 -8.06
C PHE A 314 7.18 -4.75 -9.32
N SER A 315 8.18 -5.38 -9.98
CA SER A 315 7.93 -6.07 -11.26
C SER A 315 6.96 -7.25 -11.17
N ASN A 316 6.56 -7.69 -9.97
CA ASN A 316 5.63 -8.78 -9.81
C ASN A 316 4.78 -8.66 -8.53
N TRP A 317 3.73 -7.83 -8.52
CA TRP A 317 2.80 -7.74 -7.38
C TRP A 317 2.18 -9.08 -7.00
N SER A 318 1.87 -9.91 -8.00
CA SER A 318 1.40 -11.28 -7.75
C SER A 318 2.40 -12.07 -6.89
N GLU A 319 3.69 -11.81 -7.07
CA GLU A 319 4.76 -12.41 -6.28
C GLU A 319 4.86 -11.80 -4.89
N HIS A 320 4.67 -10.49 -4.72
CA HIS A 320 4.62 -9.89 -3.39
C HIS A 320 3.41 -10.41 -2.58
N ILE A 321 2.21 -10.44 -3.16
CA ILE A 321 1.01 -11.00 -2.52
C ILE A 321 1.18 -12.49 -2.21
N LYS A 322 1.85 -13.23 -3.10
CA LYS A 322 2.20 -14.64 -2.90
C LYS A 322 3.21 -14.81 -1.76
N ARG A 323 4.28 -14.01 -1.71
CA ARG A 323 5.29 -14.01 -0.63
C ARG A 323 4.68 -13.66 0.73
N LEU A 324 3.78 -12.68 0.79
CA LEU A 324 2.99 -12.37 2.00
C LEU A 324 2.04 -13.51 2.41
N GLY A 325 1.58 -14.32 1.45
CA GLY A 325 0.80 -15.53 1.72
C GLY A 325 1.65 -16.71 2.21
N GLU A 326 2.92 -16.77 1.80
CA GLU A 326 3.89 -17.84 2.10
C GLU A 326 4.74 -17.54 3.35
N GLY A 327 4.62 -16.36 3.95
CA GLY A 327 5.39 -15.96 5.14
C GLY A 327 6.89 -15.78 4.86
N MET A 328 7.28 -15.56 3.61
CA MET A 328 8.68 -15.42 3.21
C MET A 328 9.23 -14.02 3.55
N PRO A 329 10.42 -13.91 4.18
CA PRO A 329 11.08 -12.63 4.42
C PRO A 329 11.62 -11.99 3.13
N TRP A 330 11.86 -10.69 3.20
CA TRP A 330 12.65 -9.93 2.23
C TRP A 330 14.13 -10.31 2.27
#